data_AF-A0A957YTN5-F1
#
_entry.id   AF-A0A957YTN5-F1
#
_cell.length_a   1.000
_cell.length_b   1.000
_cell.length_c   1.000
_cell.angle_alpha   90.00
_cell.angle_beta   90.00
_cell.angle_gamma   90.00
#
_symmetry.space_group_name_H-M   'P 1'
#
loop_
_entity.id
_entity.type
_entity.pdbx_description
1 polymer ?
#
loop_
_entity_poly.entity_id
_entity_poly.type
_entity_poly.pdbx_seq_one_letter_code
_entity_poly.pdbx_strand_id
1 'polypeptide(L)'
;MSVFLFDELNGELEPKFLIAERERLERPDRQRAVGGGRNAEVEIGDQLLMSIIWLRCYPKQHVLGYLFGISDSSVSRILARVLPLLEASGRDTMRLPDPGRKQRRELDELLLETPALAVIIDTFEQRVQRHKDPKIADTYYSGKKKQHTLKSQVAIDEVSGLFVDVSESMLGPTADMTVLKQSQLLERLPAGVGAIGDLGYIGIDKLHPTGNAASPRRKPCGHDRPPEDIAFNTAFSRRRIDVEHAINRARRFEALSQMDRHHRRSHTARVVAVCGLVNRRLAHTLALRFPALKLC
;
A
#
# COMPACT_ATOMS: atom_id res chain seq x y z
N MET A 1 -15.41 1.78 -6.45
CA MET A 1 -15.17 3.23 -6.56
C MET A 1 -16.48 3.85 -7.03
N SER A 2 -16.84 5.06 -6.60
CA SER A 2 -17.99 5.77 -7.18
C SER A 2 -17.64 6.27 -8.58
N VAL A 3 -18.65 6.61 -9.39
CA VAL A 3 -18.45 7.22 -10.71
C VAL A 3 -17.70 8.55 -10.57
N PHE A 4 -18.08 9.40 -9.62
CA PHE A 4 -17.38 10.66 -9.34
C PHE A 4 -15.86 10.48 -9.10
N LEU A 5 -15.48 9.53 -8.24
CA LEU A 5 -14.06 9.25 -7.96
C LEU A 5 -13.33 8.64 -9.16
N PHE A 6 -14.07 7.92 -10.03
CA PHE A 6 -13.51 7.43 -11.28
C PHE A 6 -13.21 8.58 -12.23
N ASP A 7 -14.16 9.50 -12.42
CA ASP A 7 -14.02 10.63 -13.33
C ASP A 7 -12.89 11.57 -12.89
N GLU A 8 -12.78 11.84 -11.58
CA GLU A 8 -11.68 12.62 -11.01
C GLU A 8 -10.31 11.95 -11.27
N LEU A 9 -10.22 10.64 -11.03
CA LEU A 9 -8.99 9.88 -11.30
C LEU A 9 -8.67 9.84 -12.80
N ASN A 10 -9.69 9.70 -13.64
CA ASN A 10 -9.52 9.67 -15.09
C ASN A 10 -9.00 11.01 -15.59
N GLY A 11 -9.59 12.13 -15.16
CA GLY A 11 -9.12 13.48 -15.50
C GLY A 11 -7.69 13.76 -15.02
N GLU A 12 -7.30 13.24 -13.86
CA GLU A 12 -5.92 13.33 -13.38
C GLU A 12 -4.93 12.51 -14.24
N LEU A 13 -5.33 11.29 -14.61
CA LEU A 13 -4.44 10.34 -15.28
C LEU A 13 -4.37 10.51 -16.79
N GLU A 14 -5.40 11.06 -17.43
CA GLU A 14 -5.44 11.28 -18.87
C GLU A 14 -4.22 12.05 -19.42
N PRO A 15 -3.84 13.23 -18.89
CA PRO A 15 -2.64 13.92 -19.37
C PRO A 15 -1.36 13.10 -19.13
N LYS A 16 -1.24 12.42 -17.98
CA LYS A 16 -0.10 11.54 -17.66
C LYS A 16 -0.02 10.36 -18.64
N PHE A 17 -1.18 9.83 -19.03
CA PHE A 17 -1.30 8.75 -20.01
C PHE A 17 -0.84 9.20 -21.40
N LEU A 18 -1.30 10.37 -21.85
CA LEU A 18 -0.90 10.92 -23.15
C LEU A 18 0.61 11.17 -23.25
N ILE A 19 1.22 11.67 -22.17
CA ILE A 19 2.67 11.84 -22.07
C ILE A 19 3.37 10.47 -22.17
N ALA A 20 2.97 9.50 -21.35
CA ALA A 20 3.56 8.16 -21.36
C ALA A 20 3.39 7.45 -22.73
N GLU A 21 2.26 7.68 -23.41
CA GLU A 21 2.03 7.12 -24.74
C GLU A 21 2.92 7.77 -25.80
N ARG A 22 3.16 9.08 -25.71
CA ARG A 22 4.10 9.80 -26.57
C ARG A 22 5.52 9.26 -26.39
N GLU A 23 6.02 9.19 -25.16
CA GLU A 23 7.35 8.64 -24.84
C GLU A 23 7.51 7.20 -25.38
N ARG A 24 6.48 6.38 -25.25
CA ARG A 24 6.46 5.00 -25.77
C ARG A 24 6.57 4.96 -27.30
N LEU A 25 5.93 5.90 -28.00
CA LEU A 25 5.94 5.98 -29.46
C LEU A 25 7.24 6.58 -30.01
N GLU A 26 7.91 7.42 -29.23
CA GLU A 26 9.18 8.11 -29.57
C GLU A 26 10.44 7.31 -29.16
N ARG A 27 10.30 6.16 -28.49
CA ARG A 27 11.45 5.38 -28.02
C ARG A 27 12.43 4.98 -29.16
N PRO A 28 13.76 5.06 -28.92
CA PRO A 28 14.78 4.93 -29.96
C PRO A 28 14.90 3.53 -30.56
N ASP A 29 14.51 2.48 -29.83
CA ASP A 29 14.54 1.08 -30.25
C ASP A 29 13.27 0.66 -31.02
N ARG A 30 12.40 1.61 -31.37
CA ARG A 30 11.13 1.30 -32.03
C ARG A 30 11.33 0.97 -33.51
N GLN A 31 11.02 -0.27 -33.88
CA GLN A 31 11.13 -0.77 -35.25
C GLN A 31 10.06 -0.26 -36.22
N ARG A 32 8.91 0.22 -35.73
CA ARG A 32 7.79 0.68 -36.58
C ARG A 32 7.69 2.19 -36.52
N ALA A 33 7.30 2.85 -37.61
CA ALA A 33 7.00 4.29 -37.62
C ALA A 33 5.84 4.65 -36.68
N VAL A 34 5.76 5.88 -36.16
CA VAL A 34 4.62 6.35 -35.33
C VAL A 34 3.33 6.15 -36.13
N GLY A 35 2.33 5.48 -35.55
CA GLY A 35 1.12 5.03 -36.25
C GLY A 35 1.20 3.64 -36.90
N GLY A 36 2.38 3.02 -37.05
CA GLY A 36 2.55 1.67 -37.63
C GLY A 36 2.15 0.48 -36.72
N GLY A 37 1.37 0.73 -35.66
CA GLY A 37 0.86 -0.29 -34.74
C GLY A 37 -0.65 -0.48 -34.92
N ARG A 38 -1.24 -1.49 -34.26
CA ARG A 38 -2.71 -1.51 -34.11
C ARG A 38 -3.12 -0.27 -33.33
N ASN A 39 -4.14 0.45 -33.83
CA ASN A 39 -4.77 1.54 -33.10
C ASN A 39 -5.24 1.02 -31.74
N ALA A 40 -5.13 1.83 -30.70
CA ALA A 40 -5.76 1.51 -29.43
C ALA A 40 -7.28 1.62 -29.66
N GLU A 41 -7.94 0.49 -29.88
CA GLU A 41 -9.40 0.40 -30.05
C GLU A 41 -10.16 0.78 -28.76
N VAL A 42 -9.44 1.08 -27.67
CA VAL A 42 -10.00 1.28 -26.34
C VAL A 42 -9.59 2.66 -25.83
N GLU A 43 -10.58 3.47 -25.46
CA GLU A 43 -10.39 4.80 -24.91
C GLU A 43 -9.59 4.76 -23.59
N ILE A 44 -8.95 5.88 -23.23
CA ILE A 44 -8.11 5.97 -22.03
C ILE A 44 -8.92 5.63 -20.76
N GLY A 45 -10.16 6.14 -20.69
CA GLY A 45 -11.08 5.82 -19.58
C GLY A 45 -11.36 4.33 -19.46
N ASP A 46 -11.64 3.64 -20.57
CA ASP A 46 -11.87 2.19 -20.56
C ASP A 46 -10.62 1.41 -20.20
N GLN A 47 -9.44 1.86 -20.62
CA GLN A 47 -8.17 1.27 -20.21
C GLN A 47 -7.97 1.37 -18.69
N LEU A 48 -8.29 2.53 -18.10
CA LEU A 48 -8.25 2.74 -16.66
C LEU A 48 -9.28 1.88 -15.93
N LEU A 49 -10.53 1.87 -16.40
CA LEU A 49 -11.62 1.08 -15.83
C LEU A 49 -11.26 -0.40 -15.81
N MET A 50 -10.75 -0.92 -16.92
CA MET A 50 -10.28 -2.30 -17.04
C MET A 50 -9.20 -2.62 -16.01
N SER A 51 -8.22 -1.73 -15.83
CA SER A 51 -7.16 -1.90 -14.83
C SER A 51 -7.68 -1.90 -13.39
N ILE A 52 -8.69 -1.08 -13.09
CA ILE A 52 -9.30 -1.04 -11.76
C ILE A 52 -10.15 -2.29 -11.51
N ILE A 53 -10.91 -2.77 -12.50
CA ILE A 53 -11.62 -4.06 -12.43
C ILE A 53 -10.62 -5.19 -12.22
N TRP A 54 -9.49 -5.15 -12.92
CA TRP A 54 -8.42 -6.12 -12.76
C TRP A 54 -7.84 -6.12 -11.35
N LEU A 55 -7.55 -4.95 -10.76
CA LEU A 55 -7.08 -4.87 -9.37
C LEU A 55 -8.15 -5.36 -8.39
N ARG A 56 -9.41 -4.95 -8.60
CA ARG A 56 -10.50 -5.16 -7.64
C ARG A 56 -11.00 -6.60 -7.60
N CYS A 57 -11.21 -7.19 -8.77
CA CYS A 57 -11.83 -8.51 -8.93
C CYS A 57 -10.83 -9.59 -9.37
N TYR A 58 -9.67 -9.18 -9.90
CA TYR A 58 -8.63 -10.07 -10.39
C TYR A 58 -9.13 -11.18 -11.33
N PRO A 59 -9.91 -10.86 -12.38
CA PRO A 59 -10.24 -11.81 -13.44
C PRO A 59 -8.99 -12.24 -14.24
N LYS A 60 -9.12 -13.36 -14.97
CA LYS A 60 -8.11 -13.75 -15.98
C LYS A 60 -8.17 -12.78 -17.16
N GLN A 61 -7.06 -12.63 -17.90
CA GLN A 61 -6.98 -11.66 -18.99
C GLN A 61 -8.01 -11.91 -20.10
N HIS A 62 -8.34 -13.16 -20.46
CA HIS A 62 -9.42 -13.44 -21.42
C HIS A 62 -10.81 -12.98 -20.99
N VAL A 63 -11.09 -12.95 -19.68
CA VAL A 63 -12.37 -12.42 -19.20
C VAL A 63 -12.44 -10.92 -19.44
N LEU A 64 -11.34 -10.20 -19.16
CA LEU A 64 -11.25 -8.78 -19.49
C LEU A 64 -11.29 -8.56 -21.01
N GLY A 65 -10.63 -9.41 -21.78
CA GLY A 65 -10.64 -9.35 -23.23
C GLY A 65 -12.06 -9.48 -23.80
N TYR A 66 -12.82 -10.45 -23.29
CA TYR A 66 -14.23 -10.61 -23.63
C TYR A 66 -15.07 -9.39 -23.24
N LEU A 67 -14.91 -8.86 -22.02
CA LEU A 67 -15.70 -7.73 -21.52
C LEU A 67 -15.43 -6.42 -22.28
N PHE A 68 -14.21 -6.20 -22.77
CA PHE A 68 -13.80 -4.98 -23.44
C PHE A 68 -13.64 -5.16 -24.96
N GLY A 69 -14.03 -6.31 -25.53
CA GLY A 69 -13.95 -6.57 -26.97
C GLY A 69 -12.53 -6.62 -27.54
N ILE A 70 -11.53 -6.97 -26.73
CA ILE A 70 -10.11 -6.99 -27.12
C ILE A 70 -9.44 -8.33 -26.84
N SER A 71 -8.27 -8.56 -27.45
CA SER A 71 -7.48 -9.77 -27.16
C SER A 71 -6.78 -9.73 -25.79
N ASP A 72 -6.50 -10.90 -25.20
CA ASP A 72 -5.70 -11.04 -23.97
C ASP A 72 -4.35 -10.33 -24.04
N SER A 73 -3.70 -10.36 -25.21
CA SER A 73 -2.43 -9.67 -25.44
C SER A 73 -2.58 -8.14 -25.42
N SER A 74 -3.76 -7.62 -25.76
CA SER A 74 -4.09 -6.20 -25.64
C SER A 74 -4.35 -5.83 -24.18
N VAL A 75 -5.11 -6.67 -23.44
CA VAL A 75 -5.30 -6.51 -21.99
C VAL A 75 -3.94 -6.44 -21.28
N SER A 76 -3.05 -7.40 -21.53
CA SER A 76 -1.72 -7.44 -20.90
C SER A 76 -0.91 -6.17 -21.16
N ARG A 77 -0.90 -5.67 -22.41
CA ARG A 77 -0.22 -4.42 -22.79
C ARG A 77 -0.84 -3.20 -22.10
N ILE A 78 -2.17 -3.14 -21.99
CA ILE A 78 -2.87 -2.06 -21.32
C ILE A 78 -2.54 -2.07 -19.82
N LEU A 79 -2.63 -3.22 -19.16
CA LEU A 79 -2.29 -3.34 -17.74
C LEU A 79 -0.83 -2.92 -17.48
N ALA A 80 0.10 -3.30 -18.34
CA ALA A 80 1.51 -2.91 -18.23
C ALA A 80 1.74 -1.40 -18.38
N ARG A 81 0.86 -0.71 -19.12
CA ARG A 81 0.92 0.75 -19.34
C ARG A 81 0.20 1.54 -18.25
N VAL A 82 -0.95 1.07 -17.79
CA VAL A 82 -1.78 1.79 -16.80
C VAL A 82 -1.29 1.56 -15.37
N LEU A 83 -0.75 0.39 -15.03
CA LEU A 83 -0.33 0.09 -13.65
C LEU A 83 0.74 1.06 -13.13
N PRO A 84 1.78 1.44 -13.88
CA PRO A 84 2.74 2.45 -13.42
C PRO A 84 2.10 3.83 -13.17
N LEU A 85 1.10 4.22 -13.97
CA LEU A 85 0.37 5.48 -13.78
C LEU A 85 -0.47 5.44 -12.49
N LEU A 86 -1.13 4.31 -12.22
CA LEU A 86 -1.86 4.07 -10.97
C LEU A 86 -0.91 4.00 -9.76
N GLU A 87 0.29 3.45 -9.91
CA GLU A 87 1.32 3.48 -8.87
C GLU A 87 1.72 4.93 -8.57
N ALA A 88 2.10 5.71 -9.59
CA ALA A 88 2.51 7.10 -9.40
C ALA A 88 1.40 7.94 -8.75
N SER A 89 0.18 7.85 -9.29
CA SER A 89 -1.01 8.50 -8.72
C SER A 89 -1.35 8.00 -7.32
N GLY A 90 -1.00 6.75 -6.98
CA GLY A 90 -1.10 6.23 -5.62
C GLY A 90 -0.09 6.86 -4.67
N ARG A 91 1.18 6.98 -5.09
CA ARG A 91 2.22 7.70 -4.33
C ARG A 91 1.87 9.17 -4.13
N ASP A 92 1.18 9.79 -5.07
CA ASP A 92 0.70 11.17 -4.94
C ASP A 92 -0.30 11.33 -3.77
N THR A 93 -0.99 10.27 -3.36
CA THR A 93 -1.89 10.30 -2.18
C THR A 93 -1.19 9.96 -0.87
N MET A 94 0.06 9.49 -0.91
CA MET A 94 0.82 9.05 0.26
C MET A 94 1.67 10.22 0.74
N ARG A 95 1.17 10.96 1.73
CA ARG A 95 1.84 12.11 2.33
C ARG A 95 2.06 11.81 3.80
N LEU A 96 3.31 11.92 4.25
CA LEU A 96 3.63 11.78 5.68
C LEU A 96 2.90 12.88 6.48
N PRO A 97 2.49 12.60 7.72
CA PRO A 97 1.69 13.54 8.50
C PRO A 97 2.46 14.84 8.73
N ASP A 98 1.79 15.99 8.59
CA ASP A 98 2.34 17.26 9.03
C ASP A 98 2.16 17.38 10.56
N PRO A 99 3.24 17.51 11.34
CA PRO A 99 3.15 17.70 12.79
C PRO A 99 2.43 19.01 13.19
N GLY A 100 2.29 19.98 12.29
CA GLY A 100 1.66 21.26 12.53
C GLY A 100 2.28 22.05 13.70
N ARG A 101 1.61 23.11 14.17
CA ARG A 101 1.98 23.80 15.42
C ARG A 101 1.40 23.03 16.61
N LYS A 102 2.11 21.99 17.08
CA LYS A 102 1.89 21.24 18.33
C LYS A 102 0.40 21.20 18.76
N GLN A 103 -0.43 20.42 18.08
CA GLN A 103 -1.78 20.21 18.56
C GLN A 103 -1.82 19.18 19.68
N ARG A 104 -2.30 19.65 20.83
CA ARG A 104 -2.52 18.91 22.08
C ARG A 104 -3.29 17.63 21.81
N ARG A 105 -2.79 16.51 22.34
CA ARG A 105 -3.61 15.35 22.67
C ARG A 105 -3.50 15.13 24.16
N GLU A 106 -4.63 15.13 24.84
CA GLU A 106 -4.75 14.37 26.09
C GLU A 106 -4.52 12.91 25.70
N LEU A 107 -3.28 12.44 25.85
CA LEU A 107 -3.01 11.01 25.79
C LEU A 107 -3.61 10.41 27.06
N ASP A 108 -4.25 9.26 26.90
CA ASP A 108 -4.54 8.37 28.02
C ASP A 108 -3.26 8.24 28.87
N GLU A 109 -3.35 8.37 30.20
CA GLU A 109 -2.17 8.31 31.09
C GLU A 109 -1.38 7.02 30.87
N LEU A 110 -2.07 5.94 30.47
CA LEU A 110 -1.48 4.66 30.11
C LEU A 110 -0.56 4.71 28.88
N LEU A 111 -0.64 5.75 28.06
CA LEU A 111 0.03 5.87 26.76
C LEU A 111 1.06 7.00 26.72
N LEU A 112 1.45 7.57 27.85
CA LEU A 112 2.48 8.63 27.93
C LEU A 112 3.80 8.27 27.25
N GLU A 113 4.13 6.98 27.17
CA GLU A 113 5.34 6.45 26.49
C GLU A 113 5.19 6.33 24.97
N THR A 114 4.01 6.63 24.42
CA THR A 114 3.73 6.50 22.98
C THR A 114 3.68 7.87 22.31
N PRO A 115 4.03 7.97 21.01
CA PRO A 115 4.00 9.25 20.31
C PRO A 115 2.60 9.85 20.27
N ALA A 116 2.50 11.16 20.46
CA ALA A 116 1.22 11.87 20.43
C ALA A 116 0.62 11.89 19.02
N LEU A 117 1.43 12.18 18.01
CA LEU A 117 1.12 12.01 16.59
C LEU A 117 1.98 10.88 16.04
N ALA A 118 1.36 9.90 15.37
CA ALA A 118 2.06 8.74 14.89
C ALA A 118 1.58 8.27 13.53
N VAL A 119 2.50 7.65 12.79
CA VAL A 119 2.16 6.65 11.78
C VAL A 119 2.16 5.27 12.43
N ILE A 120 1.25 4.41 12.00
CA ILE A 120 1.19 3.03 12.45
C ILE A 120 1.71 2.15 11.30
N ILE A 121 2.69 1.32 11.62
CA ILE A 121 3.44 0.48 10.70
C ILE A 121 2.98 -0.96 10.87
N ASP A 122 2.68 -1.60 9.75
CA ASP A 122 2.30 -3.02 9.73
C ASP A 122 2.80 -3.68 8.45
N THR A 123 2.85 -5.02 8.44
CA THR A 123 3.17 -5.78 7.24
C THR A 123 2.05 -6.73 6.87
N PHE A 124 1.97 -7.03 5.57
CA PHE A 124 1.10 -8.08 5.10
C PHE A 124 1.81 -8.92 4.04
N GLU A 125 1.46 -10.21 3.99
CA GLU A 125 2.06 -11.16 3.04
C GLU A 125 1.04 -11.59 1.97
N GLN A 126 1.45 -11.61 0.71
CA GLN A 126 0.67 -12.16 -0.40
C GLN A 126 1.31 -13.46 -0.88
N ARG A 127 0.49 -14.49 -1.08
CA ARG A 127 0.93 -15.76 -1.66
C ARG A 127 1.41 -15.53 -3.09
N VAL A 128 2.55 -16.10 -3.45
CA VAL A 128 3.07 -16.08 -4.81
C VAL A 128 3.22 -17.49 -5.37
N GLN A 129 3.33 -17.61 -6.70
CA GLN A 129 3.68 -18.88 -7.34
C GLN A 129 5.03 -19.38 -6.83
N ARG A 130 5.15 -20.69 -6.62
CA ARG A 130 6.43 -21.33 -6.28
C ARG A 130 7.41 -21.18 -7.44
N HIS A 131 8.65 -20.82 -7.13
CA HIS A 131 9.71 -20.78 -8.13
C HIS A 131 10.05 -22.20 -8.62
N LYS A 132 10.45 -22.36 -9.89
CA LYS A 132 10.78 -23.68 -10.46
C LYS A 132 12.07 -24.25 -9.88
N ASP A 133 13.08 -23.40 -9.70
CA ASP A 133 14.31 -23.72 -8.97
C ASP A 133 14.00 -23.85 -7.46
N PRO A 134 14.25 -25.03 -6.85
CA PRO A 134 14.03 -25.26 -5.42
C PRO A 134 14.80 -24.31 -4.50
N LYS A 135 16.07 -23.99 -4.82
CA LYS A 135 16.91 -23.12 -3.97
C LYS A 135 16.33 -21.72 -3.89
N ILE A 136 15.84 -21.21 -5.04
CA ILE A 136 15.17 -19.91 -5.08
C ILE A 136 13.82 -20.02 -4.37
N ALA A 137 13.05 -21.10 -4.59
CA ALA A 137 11.75 -21.28 -3.94
C ALA A 137 11.83 -21.19 -2.41
N ASP A 138 12.82 -21.84 -1.80
CA ASP A 138 13.00 -21.87 -0.35
C ASP A 138 13.16 -20.46 0.25
N THR A 139 13.76 -19.51 -0.48
CA THR A 139 13.91 -18.12 -0.03
C THR A 139 12.57 -17.37 0.10
N TYR A 140 11.51 -17.80 -0.58
CA TYR A 140 10.17 -17.21 -0.50
C TYR A 140 9.29 -17.89 0.55
N TYR A 141 9.71 -19.03 1.11
CA TYR A 141 8.85 -19.85 1.97
C TYR A 141 8.70 -19.25 3.36
N SER A 142 7.56 -18.60 3.61
CA SER A 142 7.23 -18.03 4.92
C SER A 142 6.75 -19.13 5.86
N GLY A 143 7.53 -19.39 6.92
CA GLY A 143 7.14 -20.32 7.99
C GLY A 143 5.85 -19.89 8.71
N LYS A 144 5.62 -18.57 8.85
CA LYS A 144 4.41 -18.00 9.46
C LYS A 144 3.15 -18.31 8.64
N LYS A 145 3.24 -18.19 7.30
CA LYS A 145 2.11 -18.46 6.40
C LYS A 145 2.06 -19.88 5.86
N LYS A 146 3.12 -20.68 6.06
CA LYS A 146 3.30 -22.03 5.50
C LYS A 146 3.16 -22.07 3.98
N GLN A 147 3.66 -21.03 3.30
CA GLN A 147 3.55 -20.89 1.84
C GLN A 147 4.58 -19.88 1.30
N HIS A 148 4.79 -19.90 -0.02
CA HIS A 148 5.69 -18.96 -0.71
C HIS A 148 5.01 -17.61 -0.82
N THR A 149 5.66 -16.54 -0.35
CA THR A 149 5.04 -15.21 -0.21
C THR A 149 6.01 -14.09 -0.55
N LEU A 150 5.41 -12.95 -0.93
CA LEU A 150 6.03 -11.64 -0.82
C LEU A 150 5.41 -10.90 0.36
N LYS A 151 6.20 -10.04 0.99
CA LYS A 151 5.82 -9.19 2.11
C LYS A 151 5.87 -7.73 1.67
N SER A 152 4.88 -6.95 2.10
CA SER A 152 4.86 -5.50 1.93
C SER A 152 4.62 -4.84 3.27
N GLN A 153 5.43 -3.83 3.59
CA GLN A 153 5.20 -2.97 4.75
C GLN A 153 4.43 -1.74 4.31
N VAL A 154 3.50 -1.31 5.16
CA VAL A 154 2.70 -0.11 4.97
C VAL A 154 2.80 0.75 6.22
N ALA A 155 2.75 2.07 6.03
CA ALA A 155 2.56 3.04 7.08
C ALA A 155 1.23 3.73 6.87
N ILE A 156 0.47 3.89 7.95
CA ILE A 156 -0.87 4.46 7.94
C ILE A 156 -0.89 5.60 8.95
N ASP A 157 -1.38 6.76 8.53
CA ASP A 157 -1.63 7.87 9.44
C ASP A 157 -2.72 7.48 10.44
N GLU A 158 -2.42 7.61 11.73
CA GLU A 158 -3.32 7.18 12.79
C GLU A 158 -4.66 7.93 12.79
N VAL A 159 -4.68 9.20 12.38
CA VAL A 159 -5.85 10.09 12.53
C VAL A 159 -6.84 9.90 11.40
N SER A 160 -6.31 9.87 10.18
CA SER A 160 -7.07 9.81 8.93
C SER A 160 -7.28 8.37 8.46
N GLY A 161 -6.44 7.43 8.91
CA GLY A 161 -6.42 6.05 8.42
C GLY A 161 -5.94 5.92 6.96
N LEU A 162 -5.32 6.96 6.41
CA LEU A 162 -4.75 6.96 5.06
C LEU A 162 -3.41 6.22 5.05
N PHE A 163 -3.13 5.48 3.98
CA PHE A 163 -1.78 5.00 3.71
C PHE A 163 -0.88 6.19 3.41
N VAL A 164 0.22 6.33 4.15
CA VAL A 164 1.19 7.41 3.99
C VAL A 164 2.54 6.93 3.46
N ASP A 165 2.78 5.62 3.49
CA ASP A 165 3.94 5.00 2.85
C ASP A 165 3.68 3.52 2.54
N VAL A 166 4.35 3.02 1.50
CA VAL A 166 4.39 1.60 1.14
C VAL A 166 5.83 1.28 0.75
N SER A 167 6.43 0.30 1.43
CA SER A 167 7.78 -0.16 1.14
C SER A 167 7.85 -0.92 -0.19
N GLU A 168 9.07 -1.10 -0.70
CA GLU A 168 9.29 -2.16 -1.68
C GLU A 168 8.89 -3.52 -1.12
N SER A 169 8.41 -4.40 -1.99
CA SER A 169 8.00 -5.74 -1.61
C SER A 169 9.21 -6.63 -1.44
N MET A 170 9.30 -7.28 -0.29
CA MET A 170 10.40 -8.14 0.13
C MET A 170 9.98 -9.60 0.12
N LEU A 171 10.94 -10.51 0.31
CA LEU A 171 10.64 -11.92 0.51
C LEU A 171 9.78 -12.11 1.76
N GLY A 172 8.79 -13.01 1.68
CA GLY A 172 7.88 -13.32 2.78
C GLY A 172 8.55 -13.57 4.14
N PRO A 173 9.64 -14.35 4.22
CA PRO A 173 10.31 -14.66 5.49
C PRO A 173 11.07 -13.50 6.13
N THR A 174 11.28 -12.39 5.41
CA THR A 174 12.04 -11.24 5.93
C THR A 174 11.35 -10.69 7.18
N ALA A 175 12.11 -10.51 8.26
CA ALA A 175 11.58 -9.97 9.51
C ALA A 175 11.07 -8.53 9.36
N ASP A 176 9.98 -8.19 10.05
CA ASP A 176 9.28 -6.90 9.89
C ASP A 176 10.20 -5.71 10.24
N MET A 177 11.03 -5.85 11.27
CA MET A 177 12.06 -4.87 11.62
C MET A 177 13.13 -4.70 10.53
N THR A 178 13.48 -5.77 9.80
CA THR A 178 14.43 -5.68 8.68
C THR A 178 13.83 -4.91 7.51
N VAL A 179 12.55 -5.16 7.20
CA VAL A 179 11.82 -4.38 6.17
C VAL A 179 11.78 -2.90 6.57
N LEU A 180 11.52 -2.58 7.84
CA LEU A 180 11.51 -1.20 8.34
C LEU A 180 12.85 -0.49 8.21
N LYS A 181 13.95 -1.17 8.53
CA LYS A 181 15.31 -0.63 8.35
C LYS A 181 15.59 -0.32 6.89
N GLN A 182 15.24 -1.24 5.99
CA GLN A 182 15.51 -1.09 4.56
C GLN A 182 14.61 -0.06 3.88
N SER A 183 13.38 0.14 4.37
CA SER A 183 12.46 1.16 3.83
C SER A 183 12.84 2.59 4.21
N GLN A 184 13.76 2.76 5.18
CA GLN A 184 14.19 4.04 5.74
C GLN A 184 13.02 4.93 6.17
N LEU A 185 11.86 4.34 6.47
CA LEU A 185 10.65 5.10 6.78
C LEU A 185 10.86 6.01 7.99
N LEU A 186 11.49 5.51 9.05
CA LEU A 186 11.69 6.29 10.28
C LEU A 186 12.62 7.49 10.07
N GLU A 187 13.57 7.40 9.13
CA GLU A 187 14.47 8.51 8.77
C GLU A 187 13.75 9.59 7.95
N ARG A 188 12.68 9.22 7.24
CA ARG A 188 11.84 10.13 6.45
C ARG A 188 10.73 10.81 7.26
N LEU A 189 10.44 10.35 8.48
CA LEU A 189 9.38 10.92 9.30
C LEU A 189 9.69 12.37 9.68
N PRO A 190 8.72 13.30 9.54
CA PRO A 190 8.89 14.67 10.01
C PRO A 190 9.15 14.73 11.52
N ALA A 191 9.93 15.72 11.94
CA ALA A 191 10.24 15.92 13.35
C ALA A 191 8.94 16.09 14.19
N GLY A 192 8.78 15.29 15.24
CA GLY A 192 7.60 15.29 16.10
C GLY A 192 6.51 14.29 15.70
N VAL A 193 6.61 13.68 14.52
CA VAL A 193 5.84 12.48 14.17
C VAL A 193 6.57 11.26 14.72
N GLY A 194 5.84 10.34 15.35
CA GLY A 194 6.40 9.08 15.80
C GLY A 194 5.91 7.88 15.01
N ALA A 195 6.37 6.70 15.41
CA ALA A 195 6.00 5.44 14.78
C ALA A 195 5.46 4.42 15.79
N ILE A 196 4.42 3.70 15.40
CA ILE A 196 3.82 2.66 16.23
C ILE A 196 3.77 1.37 15.44
N GLY A 197 4.24 0.26 16.01
CA GLY A 197 4.22 -1.05 15.35
C GLY A 197 3.62 -2.14 16.24
N ASP A 198 3.37 -3.33 15.69
CA ASP A 198 2.99 -4.51 16.47
C ASP A 198 4.17 -5.17 17.22
N LEU A 199 3.99 -6.37 17.76
CA LEU A 199 5.07 -7.11 18.43
C LEU A 199 6.23 -7.49 17.49
N GLY A 200 6.02 -7.49 16.17
CA GLY A 200 7.08 -7.64 15.17
C GLY A 200 8.06 -6.46 15.13
N TYR A 201 7.69 -5.35 15.76
CA TYR A 201 8.46 -4.11 15.85
C TYR A 201 9.02 -3.83 17.25
N ILE A 202 9.16 -4.83 18.11
CA ILE A 202 9.85 -4.65 19.40
C ILE A 202 11.25 -4.07 19.16
N GLY A 203 11.55 -2.97 19.86
CA GLY A 203 12.79 -2.22 19.71
C GLY A 203 12.76 -1.12 18.64
N ILE A 204 11.58 -0.77 18.12
CA ILE A 204 11.40 0.31 17.14
C ILE A 204 11.85 1.69 17.67
N ASP A 205 11.71 1.92 18.98
CA ASP A 205 12.22 3.09 19.70
C ASP A 205 13.71 3.30 19.45
N LYS A 206 14.49 2.22 19.44
CA LYS A 206 15.94 2.28 19.20
C LYS A 206 16.31 2.57 17.75
N LEU A 207 15.38 2.34 16.83
CA LEU A 207 15.58 2.61 15.40
C LEU A 207 15.10 4.03 15.02
N HIS A 208 14.15 4.58 15.77
CA HIS A 208 13.65 5.92 15.52
C HIS A 208 14.73 6.97 15.86
N PRO A 209 15.03 7.95 14.98
CA PRO A 209 16.12 8.90 15.20
C PRO A 209 16.06 9.66 16.54
N THR A 210 14.85 9.90 17.05
CA THR A 210 14.60 10.61 18.31
C THR A 210 14.02 9.73 19.43
N GLY A 211 13.94 8.42 19.24
CA GLY A 211 13.28 7.52 20.20
C GLY A 211 11.75 7.60 20.24
N ASN A 212 11.13 8.46 19.42
CA ASN A 212 9.68 8.67 19.37
C ASN A 212 8.95 7.53 18.64
N ALA A 213 9.06 6.30 19.15
CA ALA A 213 8.33 5.16 18.62
C ALA A 213 7.94 4.17 19.72
N ALA A 214 6.90 3.39 19.47
CA ALA A 214 6.37 2.45 20.45
C ALA A 214 5.88 1.13 19.83
N SER A 215 5.92 0.07 20.64
CA SER A 215 5.38 -1.26 20.34
C SER A 215 4.71 -1.84 21.59
N PRO A 216 3.82 -2.84 21.49
CA PRO A 216 3.21 -3.46 22.66
C PRO A 216 4.26 -4.08 23.59
N ARG A 217 3.96 -4.14 24.88
CA ARG A 217 4.83 -4.76 25.90
C ARG A 217 4.71 -6.28 25.84
N ARG A 218 5.85 -6.96 25.68
CA ARG A 218 5.91 -8.42 25.56
C ARG A 218 5.68 -9.06 26.93
N LYS A 219 4.88 -10.13 26.97
CA LYS A 219 4.71 -10.95 28.17
C LYS A 219 6.09 -11.46 28.64
N PRO A 220 6.46 -11.30 29.93
CA PRO A 220 7.69 -11.86 30.46
C PRO A 220 7.71 -13.40 30.34
N CYS A 221 8.89 -13.98 30.11
CA CYS A 221 9.02 -15.43 29.99
C CYS A 221 8.73 -16.10 31.34
N GLY A 222 7.89 -17.13 31.37
CA GLY A 222 7.61 -17.92 32.58
C GLY A 222 6.73 -17.24 33.64
N HIS A 223 6.27 -16.01 33.41
CA HIS A 223 5.41 -15.26 34.33
C HIS A 223 4.14 -14.81 33.65
N ASP A 224 3.09 -14.55 34.43
CA ASP A 224 1.86 -13.94 33.91
C ASP A 224 2.09 -12.50 33.47
N ARG A 225 1.20 -12.02 32.58
CA ARG A 225 1.30 -10.66 32.07
C ARG A 225 0.92 -9.70 33.21
N PRO A 226 1.78 -8.72 33.56
CA PRO A 226 1.46 -7.72 34.57
C PRO A 226 0.15 -6.98 34.24
N PRO A 227 -0.68 -6.61 35.23
CA PRO A 227 -1.91 -5.84 35.00
C PRO A 227 -1.67 -4.52 34.25
N GLU A 228 -0.56 -3.82 34.54
CA GLU A 228 -0.15 -2.61 33.81
C GLU A 228 0.12 -2.86 32.31
N ASP A 229 0.74 -3.99 31.97
CA ASP A 229 0.99 -4.39 30.58
C ASP A 229 -0.30 -4.80 29.88
N ILE A 230 -1.27 -5.35 30.60
CA ILE A 230 -2.61 -5.62 30.06
C ILE A 230 -3.27 -4.28 29.72
N ALA A 231 -3.31 -3.34 30.66
CA ALA A 231 -3.92 -2.03 30.46
C ALA A 231 -3.25 -1.25 29.31
N PHE A 232 -1.92 -1.17 29.29
CA PHE A 232 -1.14 -0.56 28.22
C PHE A 232 -1.45 -1.19 26.87
N ASN A 233 -1.36 -2.52 26.76
CA ASN A 233 -1.58 -3.20 25.49
C ASN A 233 -3.03 -3.08 25.02
N THR A 234 -4.01 -3.04 25.93
CA THR A 234 -5.41 -2.77 25.58
C THR A 234 -5.58 -1.38 25.00
N ALA A 235 -5.01 -0.33 25.61
CA ALA A 235 -5.04 1.03 25.08
C ALA A 235 -4.30 1.12 23.73
N PHE A 236 -3.15 0.48 23.62
CA PHE A 236 -2.34 0.41 22.40
C PHE A 236 -3.07 -0.29 21.25
N SER A 237 -3.74 -1.41 21.52
CA SER A 237 -4.55 -2.12 20.53
C SER A 237 -5.67 -1.24 19.97
N ARG A 238 -6.29 -0.36 20.79
CA ARG A 238 -7.32 0.57 20.31
C ARG A 238 -6.77 1.56 19.27
N ARG A 239 -5.56 2.10 19.48
CA ARG A 239 -4.89 2.98 18.51
C ARG A 239 -4.64 2.28 17.16
N ARG A 240 -4.44 0.97 17.16
CA ARG A 240 -4.14 0.17 15.96
C ARG A 240 -5.34 -0.31 15.16
N ILE A 241 -6.57 -0.12 15.66
CA ILE A 241 -7.80 -0.59 14.97
C ILE A 241 -7.92 -0.01 13.56
N ASP A 242 -7.57 1.27 13.36
CA ASP A 242 -7.70 1.91 12.05
C ASP A 242 -6.74 1.35 11.00
N VAL A 243 -5.61 0.79 11.43
CA VAL A 243 -4.69 0.07 10.53
C VAL A 243 -5.30 -1.21 10.01
N GLU A 244 -5.89 -2.01 10.89
CA GLU A 244 -6.56 -3.23 10.49
C GLU A 244 -7.69 -2.90 9.51
N HIS A 245 -8.42 -1.81 9.73
CA HIS A 245 -9.44 -1.34 8.79
C HIS A 245 -8.86 -0.93 7.43
N ALA A 246 -7.77 -0.16 7.39
CA ALA A 246 -7.12 0.26 6.15
C ALA A 246 -6.58 -0.93 5.35
N ILE A 247 -5.85 -1.84 6.01
CA ILE A 247 -5.33 -3.07 5.38
C ILE A 247 -6.47 -3.95 4.90
N ASN A 248 -7.52 -4.13 5.70
CA ASN A 248 -8.69 -4.90 5.28
C ASN A 248 -9.38 -4.29 4.05
N ARG A 249 -9.41 -2.95 3.91
CA ARG A 249 -9.92 -2.29 2.69
C ARG A 249 -9.03 -2.58 1.48
N ALA A 250 -7.71 -2.53 1.64
CA ALA A 250 -6.77 -2.91 0.57
C ALA A 250 -6.92 -4.38 0.19
N ARG A 251 -7.11 -5.29 1.16
CA ARG A 251 -7.36 -6.72 0.94
C ARG A 251 -8.72 -7.04 0.30
N ARG A 252 -9.64 -6.08 0.17
CA ARG A 252 -10.81 -6.29 -0.71
C ARG A 252 -10.40 -6.30 -2.18
N PHE A 253 -9.25 -5.75 -2.55
CA PHE A 253 -8.75 -5.88 -3.91
C PHE A 253 -8.16 -7.28 -4.08
N GLU A 254 -8.85 -8.11 -4.86
CA GLU A 254 -8.50 -9.51 -5.07
C GLU A 254 -7.09 -9.69 -5.63
N ALA A 255 -6.55 -8.67 -6.33
CA ALA A 255 -5.17 -8.67 -6.81
C ALA A 255 -4.12 -8.70 -5.69
N LEU A 256 -4.49 -8.34 -4.45
CA LEU A 256 -3.62 -8.46 -3.26
C LEU A 256 -3.98 -9.65 -2.37
N SER A 257 -5.19 -10.20 -2.47
CA SER A 257 -5.66 -11.27 -1.57
C SER A 257 -5.51 -12.67 -2.16
N GLN A 258 -5.70 -12.81 -3.47
CA GLN A 258 -5.45 -14.07 -4.16
C GLN A 258 -3.94 -14.30 -4.36
N MET A 259 -3.58 -15.51 -4.80
CA MET A 259 -2.23 -15.80 -5.24
C MET A 259 -1.81 -14.85 -6.36
N ASP A 260 -0.63 -14.23 -6.26
CA ASP A 260 -0.07 -13.43 -7.33
C ASP A 260 0.20 -14.31 -8.57
N ARG A 261 -0.52 -14.01 -9.65
CA ARG A 261 -0.42 -14.66 -10.97
C ARG A 261 0.55 -13.94 -11.91
N HIS A 262 1.18 -12.85 -11.46
CA HIS A 262 2.12 -12.04 -12.28
C HIS A 262 3.58 -12.33 -11.98
N HIS A 263 3.86 -13.54 -11.49
CA HIS A 263 5.23 -14.05 -11.32
C HIS A 263 6.13 -13.11 -10.51
N ARG A 264 5.58 -12.44 -9.48
CA ARG A 264 6.26 -11.48 -8.59
C ARG A 264 6.64 -10.15 -9.24
N ARG A 265 6.35 -9.95 -10.53
CA ARG A 265 6.66 -8.70 -11.25
C ARG A 265 5.71 -7.60 -10.82
N SER A 266 6.22 -6.38 -10.63
CA SER A 266 5.41 -5.20 -10.32
C SER A 266 4.50 -5.38 -9.10
N HIS A 267 4.92 -6.19 -8.12
CA HIS A 267 4.14 -6.44 -6.91
C HIS A 267 3.97 -5.15 -6.09
N THR A 268 5.06 -4.42 -5.86
CA THR A 268 5.03 -3.09 -5.21
C THR A 268 4.06 -2.16 -5.92
N ALA A 269 4.13 -2.06 -7.25
CA ALA A 269 3.23 -1.22 -8.05
C ALA A 269 1.75 -1.56 -7.83
N ARG A 270 1.39 -2.86 -7.76
CA ARG A 270 0.03 -3.30 -7.43
C ARG A 270 -0.39 -2.87 -6.03
N VAL A 271 0.49 -3.04 -5.03
CA VAL A 271 0.20 -2.64 -3.65
C VAL A 271 -0.03 -1.13 -3.57
N VAL A 272 0.88 -0.33 -4.13
CA VAL A 272 0.80 1.13 -4.13
C VAL A 272 -0.46 1.61 -4.86
N ALA A 273 -0.75 1.06 -6.05
CA ALA A 273 -1.96 1.39 -6.81
C ALA A 273 -3.23 1.13 -5.99
N VAL A 274 -3.31 -0.03 -5.33
CA VAL A 274 -4.47 -0.37 -4.48
C VAL A 274 -4.57 0.54 -3.26
N CYS A 275 -3.46 0.78 -2.55
CA CYS A 275 -3.43 1.69 -1.41
C CYS A 275 -3.85 3.11 -1.82
N GLY A 276 -3.42 3.60 -2.99
CA GLY A 276 -3.84 4.87 -3.55
C GLY A 276 -5.34 4.95 -3.86
N LEU A 277 -5.91 3.90 -4.47
CA LEU A 277 -7.35 3.80 -4.71
C LEU A 277 -8.16 3.76 -3.40
N VAL A 278 -7.62 3.12 -2.36
CA VAL A 278 -8.22 3.12 -1.02
C VAL A 278 -8.14 4.52 -0.40
N ASN A 279 -7.00 5.19 -0.49
CA ASN A 279 -6.81 6.56 0.01
C ASN A 279 -7.83 7.53 -0.60
N ARG A 280 -8.01 7.52 -1.92
CA ARG A 280 -9.00 8.40 -2.59
C ARG A 280 -10.41 8.19 -2.05
N ARG A 281 -10.80 6.93 -1.85
CA ARG A 281 -12.10 6.60 -1.24
C ARG A 281 -12.21 7.10 0.19
N LEU A 282 -11.15 6.96 0.98
CA LEU A 282 -11.13 7.41 2.38
C LEU A 282 -11.16 8.94 2.47
N ALA A 283 -10.30 9.63 1.73
CA ALA A 283 -10.25 11.08 1.65
C ALA A 283 -11.61 11.68 1.26
N HIS A 284 -12.27 11.12 0.24
CA HIS A 284 -13.62 11.54 -0.14
C HIS A 284 -14.65 11.30 0.97
N THR A 285 -14.58 10.16 1.67
CA THR A 285 -15.48 9.88 2.80
C THR A 285 -15.25 10.84 3.97
N LEU A 286 -14.00 11.17 4.26
CA LEU A 286 -13.62 12.13 5.29
C LEU A 286 -14.09 13.54 4.93
N ALA A 287 -13.89 13.98 3.69
CA ALA A 287 -14.34 15.28 3.19
C ALA A 287 -15.87 15.46 3.29
N LEU A 288 -16.64 14.39 3.05
CA LEU A 288 -18.10 14.43 3.23
C LEU A 288 -18.54 14.45 4.70
N ARG A 289 -17.81 13.76 5.58
CA ARG A 289 -18.13 13.70 7.02
C ARG A 289 -17.70 14.95 7.78
N PHE A 290 -16.61 15.57 7.35
CA PHE A 290 -16.00 16.74 7.97
C PHE A 290 -15.73 17.83 6.92
N PRO A 291 -16.78 18.49 6.39
CA PRO A 291 -16.61 19.52 5.35
C PRO A 291 -15.78 20.73 5.80
N ALA A 292 -15.63 20.96 7.11
CA ALA A 292 -14.79 22.00 7.70
C ALA A 292 -13.28 21.67 7.73
N LEU A 293 -12.87 20.45 7.36
CA LEU A 293 -11.47 20.02 7.27
C LEU A 293 -10.87 20.25 5.86
N LYS A 294 -11.56 21.00 4.98
CA LYS A 294 -10.92 21.59 3.80
C LYS A 294 -9.91 22.65 4.24
N LEU A 295 -8.69 22.23 4.55
CA LEU A 295 -7.58 23.13 4.85
C LEU A 295 -6.31 22.61 4.15
N CYS A 296 -5.92 23.41 3.14
CA CYS A 296 -4.58 23.63 2.61
C CYS A 296 -3.85 22.49 1.88
#